data_AF-A0AAW2SVZ1-F1
#
_entry.id   AF-A0AAW2SVZ1-F1
#
_cell.length_a   1.000
_cell.length_b   1.000
_cell.length_c   1.000
_cell.angle_alpha   90.00
_cell.angle_beta   90.00
_cell.angle_gamma   90.00
#
_symmetry.space_group_name_H-M   'P 1'
#
loop_
_entity.id
_entity.type
_entity.pdbx_description
1 polymer ?
#
loop_
_entity_poly.entity_id
_entity_poly.type
_entity_poly.pdbx_seq_one_letter_code
_entity_poly.pdbx_strand_id
1 'polypeptide(L)'
;MLGIIYRDLKPENVLVREDGHIMLSDFDLSLRCAVSPTLVKSSNAESKNLGLCIQPACIEPSCAIQPTCFRPRLSGKPKKEKRSRRYTEIHNQVNLLPELIAEPTNARSMSFVGTHEYLAPEIVKGEGHGSAVDWWTFGIFLYELLFGRTPFKGAGNRATLFNIVGQPLRFPDSPTVSFAARDLIRGLLVKEPQHRLAYRRGATEIKQHPFFRTSIGLLFVVPVLRRSLHPT
;
A
#
# COMPACT_ATOMS: atom_id res chain seq x y z
N MET A 1 -9.44 14.73 3.46
CA MET A 1 -8.13 14.86 2.81
C MET A 1 -8.23 16.00 1.80
N LEU A 2 -7.21 16.85 1.66
CA LEU A 2 -7.30 18.12 0.92
C LEU A 2 -7.18 17.97 -0.61
N GLY A 3 -7.14 16.74 -1.15
CA GLY A 3 -6.99 16.50 -2.58
C GLY A 3 -5.70 17.08 -3.16
N ILE A 4 -4.58 16.95 -2.44
CA ILE A 4 -3.27 17.45 -2.88
C ILE A 4 -2.38 16.25 -3.18
N ILE A 5 -1.73 16.27 -4.33
CA ILE A 5 -0.62 15.38 -4.69
C ILE A 5 0.65 16.22 -4.60
N TYR A 6 1.63 15.79 -3.83
CA TYR A 6 2.77 16.61 -3.45
C TYR A 6 3.90 16.62 -4.49
N ARG A 7 4.25 15.45 -5.06
CA ARG A 7 5.18 15.24 -6.19
C ARG A 7 6.65 15.60 -5.98
N ASP A 8 7.03 16.28 -4.91
CA ASP A 8 8.44 16.64 -4.64
C ASP A 8 8.87 16.30 -3.20
N LEU A 9 8.49 15.13 -2.69
CA LEU A 9 8.97 14.68 -1.38
C LEU A 9 10.46 14.29 -1.47
N LYS A 10 11.28 14.99 -0.70
CA LYS A 10 12.73 14.80 -0.57
C LYS A 10 13.20 15.40 0.76
N PRO A 11 14.36 15.00 1.31
CA PRO A 11 14.86 15.47 2.59
C PRO A 11 14.89 16.99 2.74
N GLU A 12 15.21 17.72 1.67
CA GLU A 12 15.28 19.18 1.67
C GLU A 12 13.91 19.83 1.94
N ASN A 13 12.83 19.13 1.61
CA ASN A 13 11.46 19.60 1.78
C ASN A 13 10.81 19.13 3.10
N VAL A 14 11.59 18.46 3.97
CA VAL A 14 11.15 17.96 5.27
C VAL A 14 11.84 18.75 6.37
N LEU A 15 11.11 19.67 6.98
CA LEU A 15 11.61 20.52 8.05
C LEU A 15 11.32 19.91 9.43
N VAL A 16 12.24 20.06 10.37
CA VAL A 16 12.04 19.69 11.78
C VAL A 16 11.93 20.96 12.60
N ARG A 17 10.78 21.17 13.23
CA ARG A 17 10.55 22.30 14.15
C ARG A 17 11.35 22.12 15.46
N GLU A 18 11.48 23.21 16.21
CA GLU A 18 12.13 23.22 17.54
C GLU A 18 11.47 22.25 18.51
N ASP A 19 10.14 22.10 18.43
CA ASP A 19 9.35 21.16 19.22
C ASP A 19 9.50 19.69 18.79
N GLY A 20 10.29 19.42 17.74
CA GLY A 20 10.54 18.08 17.21
C GLY A 20 9.50 17.58 16.21
N HIS A 21 8.46 18.37 15.88
CA HIS A 21 7.50 17.99 14.86
C HIS A 21 8.06 18.16 13.44
N ILE A 22 7.66 17.24 12.56
CA ILE A 22 8.01 17.29 11.14
C ILE A 22 6.98 18.14 10.38
N MET A 23 7.45 18.99 9.47
CA MET A 23 6.65 19.72 8.50
C MET A 23 7.12 19.44 7.08
N LEU A 24 6.18 19.41 6.13
CA LEU A 24 6.50 19.52 4.72
C LEU A 24 6.52 21.01 4.32
N SER A 25 7.52 21.42 3.56
CA SER A 25 7.63 22.74 2.92
C SER A 25 7.38 22.65 1.42
N ASP A 26 7.61 23.71 0.65
CA ASP A 26 7.65 23.72 -0.82
C ASP A 26 6.53 22.92 -1.55
N PHE A 27 5.44 23.61 -1.84
CA PHE A 27 4.27 23.05 -2.53
C PHE A 27 4.20 23.51 -4.01
N ASP A 28 5.27 24.07 -4.56
CA ASP A 28 5.26 24.68 -5.91
C ASP A 28 5.04 23.63 -7.00
N LEU A 29 5.50 22.41 -6.76
CA LEU A 29 5.26 21.25 -7.62
C LEU A 29 4.00 20.47 -7.22
N SER A 30 3.21 20.91 -6.24
CA SER A 30 2.00 20.19 -5.86
C SER A 30 0.88 20.33 -6.90
N LEU A 31 -0.03 19.36 -6.92
CA LEU A 31 -1.23 19.37 -7.76
C LEU A 31 -2.46 19.31 -6.86
N ARG A 32 -3.37 20.27 -7.02
CA ARG A 32 -4.71 20.20 -6.42
C ARG A 32 -5.64 19.41 -7.31
N CYS A 33 -6.45 18.56 -6.70
CA CYS A 33 -7.36 17.64 -7.37
C CYS A 33 -8.68 17.59 -6.62
N ALA A 34 -9.78 17.40 -7.36
CA ALA A 34 -11.07 17.16 -6.74
C ALA A 34 -11.07 15.80 -6.03
N VAL A 35 -11.52 15.79 -4.77
CA VAL A 35 -11.75 14.57 -3.99
C VAL A 35 -13.24 14.40 -3.78
N SER A 36 -13.76 13.22 -4.09
CA SER A 36 -15.10 12.79 -3.68
C SER A 36 -14.94 11.74 -2.58
N PRO A 37 -15.02 12.11 -1.30
CA PRO A 37 -14.80 11.18 -0.21
C PRO A 37 -15.83 10.05 -0.30
N THR A 38 -15.34 8.81 -0.33
CA THR A 38 -16.17 7.60 -0.44
C THR A 38 -16.15 6.86 0.88
N LEU A 39 -17.34 6.48 1.36
CA LEU A 39 -17.50 5.69 2.57
C LEU A 39 -17.33 4.20 2.23
N VAL A 40 -16.29 3.56 2.73
CA VAL A 40 -16.05 2.13 2.52
C VAL A 40 -16.43 1.35 3.78
N LYS A 41 -17.30 0.34 3.61
CA LYS A 41 -17.60 -0.62 4.68
C LYS A 41 -16.43 -1.60 4.81
N SER A 42 -16.00 -1.88 6.03
CA SER A 42 -15.02 -2.94 6.30
C SER A 42 -15.65 -4.31 6.03
N SER A 43 -15.58 -4.81 4.79
CA SER A 43 -15.81 -6.22 4.54
C SER A 43 -14.59 -7.00 5.02
N ASN A 44 -14.81 -7.97 5.91
CA ASN A 44 -13.80 -8.98 6.24
C ASN A 44 -13.22 -9.55 4.95
N ALA A 45 -11.90 -9.73 4.95
CA ALA A 45 -11.13 -10.28 3.85
C ALA A 45 -11.85 -11.47 3.19
N GLU A 46 -12.06 -11.39 1.88
CA GLU A 46 -12.35 -12.55 1.06
C GLU A 46 -11.12 -13.47 1.12
N SER A 47 -11.19 -14.45 2.02
CA SER A 47 -10.36 -15.65 1.94
C SER A 47 -10.65 -16.30 0.59
N LYS A 48 -9.73 -16.13 -0.36
CA LYS A 48 -9.64 -17.02 -1.52
C LYS A 48 -9.33 -18.41 -0.95
N ASN A 49 -10.37 -19.24 -0.87
CA ASN A 49 -10.26 -20.68 -0.68
C ASN A 49 -9.40 -21.25 -1.81
N LEU A 50 -8.08 -21.32 -1.62
CA LEU A 50 -7.27 -22.35 -2.24
C LEU A 50 -7.52 -23.62 -1.41
N GLY A 51 -8.41 -24.48 -1.91
CA GLY A 51 -8.62 -25.81 -1.36
C GLY A 51 -7.34 -26.63 -1.47
N LEU A 52 -6.66 -26.80 -0.34
CA LEU A 52 -5.68 -27.85 -0.10
C LEU A 52 -6.30 -28.81 0.92
N CYS A 53 -7.08 -29.76 0.40
CA CYS A 53 -7.60 -30.87 1.18
C CYS A 53 -6.43 -31.76 1.62
N ILE A 54 -6.16 -31.81 2.92
CA ILE A 54 -5.37 -32.88 3.53
C ILE A 54 -6.39 -33.89 4.07
N GLN A 55 -6.65 -34.95 3.31
CA GLN A 55 -7.28 -36.18 3.78
C GLN A 55 -6.36 -37.33 3.34
N PRO A 56 -5.79 -38.13 4.26
CA PRO A 56 -5.13 -39.38 3.88
C PRO A 56 -6.16 -40.53 3.84
N ALA A 57 -5.92 -41.49 2.95
CA ALA A 57 -6.56 -42.83 2.86
C ALA A 57 -7.94 -42.81 2.14
N CYS A 58 -8.29 -43.61 1.12
CA CYS A 58 -7.75 -44.85 0.54
C CYS A 58 -8.34 -45.09 -0.88
N ILE A 59 -7.52 -45.70 -1.76
CA ILE A 59 -7.79 -46.77 -2.74
C ILE A 59 -8.76 -46.49 -3.94
N GLU A 60 -8.12 -46.49 -5.12
CA GLU A 60 -8.51 -46.62 -6.55
C GLU A 60 -9.70 -47.57 -6.93
N PRO A 61 -10.03 -47.76 -8.24
CA PRO A 61 -10.31 -46.80 -9.32
C PRO A 61 -11.57 -47.22 -10.14
N SER A 62 -11.97 -46.43 -11.16
CA SER A 62 -12.28 -46.89 -12.53
C SER A 62 -13.40 -46.09 -13.22
N CYS A 63 -12.99 -45.51 -14.36
CA CYS A 63 -13.67 -45.43 -15.65
C CYS A 63 -15.09 -44.84 -15.80
N ALA A 64 -15.08 -43.67 -16.43
CA ALA A 64 -15.55 -43.43 -17.80
C ALA A 64 -17.06 -43.17 -18.08
N ILE A 65 -17.21 -42.25 -19.06
CA ILE A 65 -18.34 -42.02 -19.98
C ILE A 65 -19.37 -40.95 -19.54
N GLN A 66 -19.48 -39.94 -20.40
CA GLN A 66 -20.40 -38.80 -20.43
C GLN A 66 -21.85 -39.23 -20.84
N PRO A 67 -22.74 -38.33 -21.34
CA PRO A 67 -23.20 -37.01 -20.88
C PRO A 67 -24.74 -37.00 -20.70
N THR A 68 -25.28 -35.80 -20.46
CA THR A 68 -26.61 -35.30 -20.91
C THR A 68 -27.74 -35.10 -19.88
N CYS A 69 -28.35 -33.93 -20.09
CA CYS A 69 -29.79 -33.63 -20.13
C CYS A 69 -30.62 -33.27 -18.87
N PHE A 70 -31.11 -32.01 -18.94
CA PHE A 70 -32.47 -31.55 -18.63
C PHE A 70 -32.97 -31.57 -17.17
N ARG A 71 -33.07 -30.36 -16.60
CA ARG A 71 -34.06 -29.96 -15.58
C ARG A 71 -35.47 -29.96 -16.24
N PRO A 72 -36.61 -30.14 -15.53
CA PRO A 72 -37.02 -29.21 -14.46
C PRO A 72 -37.95 -29.72 -13.33
N ARG A 73 -38.11 -28.78 -12.37
CA ARG A 73 -39.03 -28.61 -11.23
C ARG A 73 -40.37 -29.38 -11.25
N LEU A 74 -40.87 -29.66 -10.04
CA LEU A 74 -42.10 -29.08 -9.41
C LEU A 74 -42.34 -29.84 -8.08
N SER A 75 -42.32 -29.18 -6.91
CA SER A 75 -43.45 -28.51 -6.23
C SER A 75 -43.91 -29.32 -5.01
N GLY A 76 -43.96 -28.70 -3.83
CA GLY A 76 -44.45 -29.31 -2.59
C GLY A 76 -44.01 -28.55 -1.33
N LYS A 77 -44.74 -27.50 -0.97
CA LYS A 77 -44.84 -26.97 0.41
C LYS A 77 -46.17 -27.50 1.01
N PRO A 78 -46.60 -27.22 2.28
CA PRO A 78 -45.97 -26.57 3.45
C PRO A 78 -46.29 -27.27 4.83
N LYS A 79 -45.68 -26.80 5.94
CA LYS A 79 -46.35 -26.25 7.18
C LYS A 79 -45.62 -26.55 8.52
N LYS A 80 -45.41 -25.46 9.29
CA LYS A 80 -45.57 -25.24 10.77
C LYS A 80 -44.79 -26.15 11.76
N GLU A 81 -44.32 -25.74 12.95
CA GLU A 81 -44.40 -24.53 13.80
C GLU A 81 -43.36 -24.67 14.96
N LYS A 82 -42.84 -23.54 15.49
CA LYS A 82 -42.50 -23.21 16.92
C LYS A 82 -41.73 -24.23 17.82
N ARG A 83 -40.87 -23.89 18.79
CA ARG A 83 -40.37 -22.67 19.45
C ARG A 83 -39.35 -23.11 20.54
N SER A 84 -38.21 -22.42 20.61
CA SER A 84 -37.38 -22.08 21.80
C SER A 84 -36.63 -23.18 22.60
N ARG A 85 -35.29 -23.01 22.71
CA ARG A 85 -34.61 -22.55 23.95
C ARG A 85 -33.20 -22.02 23.64
N ARG A 86 -32.89 -20.87 24.25
CA ARG A 86 -31.63 -20.10 24.15
C ARG A 86 -30.48 -20.84 24.85
N TYR A 87 -29.28 -20.75 24.29
CA TYR A 87 -28.07 -20.56 25.06
C TYR A 87 -27.41 -19.26 24.57
N THR A 88 -27.21 -18.35 25.51
CA THR A 88 -26.63 -17.02 25.28
C THR A 88 -25.11 -17.18 25.31
N GLU A 89 -24.42 -16.80 24.22
CA GLU A 89 -22.97 -16.60 24.27
C GLU A 89 -22.66 -15.23 23.64
N ILE A 90 -22.25 -14.32 24.52
CA ILE A 90 -21.84 -12.96 24.20
C ILE A 90 -20.38 -13.05 23.76
N HIS A 91 -20.11 -12.85 22.47
CA HIS A 91 -18.76 -12.57 22.00
C HIS A 91 -18.76 -11.32 21.09
N ASN A 92 -18.09 -10.29 21.61
CA ASN A 92 -17.78 -8.97 21.08
C ASN A 92 -17.81 -8.81 19.55
N GLN A 93 -18.89 -8.24 19.04
CA GLN A 93 -18.87 -7.52 17.76
C GLN A 93 -18.21 -6.16 17.98
N VAL A 94 -16.93 -6.03 17.64
CA VAL A 94 -16.39 -4.71 17.31
C VAL A 94 -16.99 -4.32 15.98
N ASN A 95 -18.09 -3.55 16.02
CA ASN A 95 -18.61 -2.87 14.85
C ASN A 95 -17.55 -1.86 14.38
N LEU A 96 -16.71 -2.28 13.43
CA LEU A 96 -15.79 -1.37 12.75
C LEU A 96 -16.61 -0.31 12.02
N LEU A 97 -16.46 0.94 12.46
CA LEU A 97 -17.06 2.10 11.82
C LEU A 97 -16.60 2.17 10.36
N PRO A 98 -17.50 2.53 9.42
CA PRO A 98 -17.12 2.66 8.03
C PRO A 98 -16.06 3.77 7.86
N GLU A 99 -15.06 3.49 7.03
CA GLU A 99 -13.89 4.36 6.86
C GLU A 99 -14.13 5.34 5.69
N LEU A 100 -13.90 6.62 5.95
CA LEU A 100 -13.98 7.67 4.93
C LEU A 100 -12.66 7.73 4.15
N ILE A 101 -12.68 7.27 2.90
CA ILE A 101 -11.52 7.33 2.00
C ILE A 101 -11.67 8.58 1.14
N ALA A 102 -10.67 9.46 1.16
CA ALA A 102 -10.67 10.71 0.39
C ALA A 102 -9.46 10.78 -0.56
N GLU A 103 -9.02 9.63 -1.07
CA GLU A 103 -7.97 9.57 -2.09
C GLU A 103 -8.50 10.17 -3.41
N PRO A 104 -7.73 11.04 -4.08
CA PRO A 104 -8.10 11.62 -5.37
C PRO A 104 -7.88 10.58 -6.48
N THR A 105 -8.73 9.55 -6.53
CA THR A 105 -8.61 8.43 -7.50
C THR A 105 -8.75 8.85 -8.97
N ASN A 106 -9.37 10.01 -9.24
CA ASN A 106 -9.57 10.53 -10.59
C ASN A 106 -8.54 11.60 -11.02
N ALA A 107 -7.60 11.95 -10.14
CA ALA A 107 -6.53 12.87 -10.49
C ALA A 107 -5.55 12.20 -11.45
N ARG A 108 -5.43 12.72 -12.67
CA ARG A 108 -4.44 12.26 -13.65
C ARG A 108 -3.74 13.44 -14.29
N SER A 109 -2.45 13.59 -14.02
CA SER A 109 -1.57 14.58 -14.66
C SER A 109 -0.59 13.89 -15.60
N MET A 110 -0.12 14.62 -16.63
CA MET A 110 0.92 14.16 -17.57
C MET A 110 2.27 14.87 -17.37
N SER A 111 2.37 15.74 -16.36
CA SER A 111 3.57 16.55 -16.12
C SER A 111 4.78 15.71 -15.71
N PHE A 112 5.93 15.95 -16.33
CA PHE A 112 7.22 15.38 -15.90
C PHE A 112 7.91 16.37 -14.94
N VAL A 113 7.69 16.22 -13.64
CA VAL A 113 8.23 17.11 -12.59
C VAL A 113 8.71 16.30 -11.40
N GLY A 114 9.69 16.86 -10.67
CA GLY A 114 10.27 16.28 -9.45
C GLY A 114 11.76 15.98 -9.59
N THR A 115 12.37 15.63 -8.47
CA THR A 115 13.80 15.26 -8.42
C THR A 115 14.02 13.88 -9.04
N HIS A 116 14.98 13.76 -9.98
CA HIS A 116 15.14 12.57 -10.83
C HIS A 116 15.22 11.23 -10.09
N GLU A 117 15.86 11.18 -8.92
CA GLU A 117 16.02 9.97 -8.11
C GLU A 117 14.73 9.53 -7.40
N TYR A 118 13.77 10.46 -7.27
CA TYR A 118 12.52 10.33 -6.54
C TYR A 118 11.31 10.08 -7.44
N LEU A 119 11.48 10.21 -8.76
CA LEU A 119 10.42 10.04 -9.74
C LEU A 119 9.86 8.61 -9.72
N ALA A 120 8.54 8.52 -9.77
CA ALA A 120 7.83 7.25 -9.93
C ALA A 120 7.96 6.71 -11.36
N PRO A 121 7.99 5.37 -11.58
CA PRO A 121 8.16 4.79 -12.91
C PRO A 121 7.11 5.24 -13.92
N GLU A 122 5.86 5.42 -13.49
CA GLU A 122 4.78 5.93 -14.32
C GLU A 122 5.06 7.36 -14.83
N ILE A 123 5.65 8.24 -14.01
CA ILE A 123 6.07 9.58 -14.45
C ILE A 123 7.21 9.45 -15.47
N VAL A 124 8.19 8.58 -15.22
CA VAL A 124 9.34 8.37 -16.10
C VAL A 124 8.92 7.86 -17.48
N LYS A 125 7.92 6.99 -17.52
CA LYS A 125 7.34 6.45 -18.77
C LYS A 125 6.42 7.45 -19.49
N GLY A 126 6.11 8.59 -18.88
CA GLY A 126 5.11 9.52 -19.40
C GLY A 126 3.69 8.97 -19.33
N GLU A 127 3.43 8.02 -18.42
CA GLU A 127 2.09 7.54 -18.11
C GLU A 127 1.41 8.56 -17.19
N GLY A 128 0.13 8.84 -17.44
CA GLY A 128 -0.60 9.75 -16.55
C GLY A 128 -0.64 9.24 -15.12
N HIS A 129 -0.42 10.13 -14.16
CA HIS A 129 -0.19 9.79 -12.75
C HIS A 129 -1.16 10.49 -11.79
N GLY A 130 -1.45 9.83 -10.67
CA GLY A 130 -2.31 10.32 -9.57
C GLY A 130 -1.59 10.28 -8.21
N SER A 131 -2.32 10.21 -7.09
CA SER A 131 -1.73 10.27 -5.74
C SER A 131 -0.73 9.15 -5.42
N ALA A 132 -0.78 8.04 -6.17
CA ALA A 132 0.11 6.90 -5.98
C ALA A 132 1.61 7.23 -6.12
N VAL A 133 1.96 8.32 -6.82
CA VAL A 133 3.36 8.76 -6.99
C VAL A 133 3.96 9.21 -5.66
N ASP A 134 3.17 9.83 -4.77
CA ASP A 134 3.67 10.28 -3.48
C ASP A 134 4.05 9.09 -2.59
N TRP A 135 3.34 7.96 -2.69
CA TRP A 135 3.67 6.74 -1.96
C TRP A 135 4.95 6.08 -2.47
N TRP A 136 5.20 6.14 -3.79
CA TRP A 136 6.49 5.75 -4.35
C TRP A 136 7.61 6.62 -3.79
N THR A 137 7.43 7.93 -3.87
CA THR A 137 8.42 8.92 -3.40
C THR A 137 8.69 8.76 -1.91
N PHE A 138 7.67 8.47 -1.09
CA PHE A 138 7.83 8.12 0.31
C PHE A 138 8.69 6.85 0.52
N GLY A 139 8.54 5.85 -0.35
CA GLY A 139 9.40 4.65 -0.33
C GLY A 139 10.87 4.95 -0.65
N ILE A 140 11.14 5.84 -1.62
CA ILE A 140 12.49 6.30 -1.94
C ILE A 140 13.10 7.04 -0.75
N PHE A 141 12.33 7.96 -0.18
CA PHE A 141 12.72 8.73 1.00
C PHE A 141 13.05 7.84 2.20
N LEU A 142 12.21 6.86 2.53
CA LEU A 142 12.50 5.91 3.62
C LEU A 142 13.76 5.09 3.36
N TYR A 143 13.98 4.67 2.11
CA TYR A 143 15.22 3.97 1.75
C TYR A 143 16.43 4.88 1.97
N GLU A 144 16.38 6.12 1.51
CA GLU A 144 17.49 7.07 1.68
C GLU A 144 17.78 7.36 3.15
N LEU A 145 16.76 7.56 3.99
CA LEU A 145 16.96 7.74 5.42
C LEU A 145 17.68 6.56 6.09
N LEU A 146 17.37 5.34 5.66
CA LEU A 146 17.94 4.12 6.27
C LEU A 146 19.31 3.75 5.72
N PHE A 147 19.60 4.06 4.46
CA PHE A 147 20.80 3.59 3.75
C PHE A 147 21.74 4.72 3.28
N GLY A 148 21.35 5.99 3.45
CA GLY A 148 22.13 7.17 3.06
C GLY A 148 22.25 7.39 1.55
N ARG A 149 21.47 6.68 0.73
CA ARG A 149 21.46 6.79 -0.74
C ARG A 149 20.12 6.34 -1.30
N THR A 150 19.75 6.81 -2.49
CA THR A 150 18.54 6.32 -3.18
C THR A 150 18.77 4.95 -3.86
N PRO A 151 17.74 4.10 -3.99
CA PRO A 151 17.88 2.72 -4.44
C PRO A 151 18.18 2.56 -5.94
N PHE A 152 17.88 3.58 -6.76
CA PHE A 152 17.96 3.50 -8.22
C PHE A 152 18.95 4.51 -8.83
N LYS A 153 19.74 5.21 -8.01
CA LYS A 153 20.75 6.18 -8.49
C LYS A 153 21.70 5.54 -9.50
N GLY A 154 21.82 6.14 -10.68
CA GLY A 154 22.83 5.79 -11.68
C GLY A 154 23.97 6.81 -11.73
N ALA A 155 24.89 6.63 -12.69
CA ALA A 155 26.01 7.56 -12.91
C ALA A 155 25.57 8.98 -13.35
N GLY A 156 24.31 9.15 -13.76
CA GLY A 156 23.70 10.43 -14.10
C GLY A 156 22.21 10.26 -14.37
N ASN A 157 21.51 11.36 -14.67
CA ASN A 157 20.05 11.39 -14.74
C ASN A 157 19.47 10.30 -15.66
N ARG A 158 20.00 10.15 -16.88
CA ARG A 158 19.52 9.12 -17.83
C ARG A 158 19.65 7.69 -17.28
N ALA A 159 20.78 7.38 -16.63
CA ALA A 159 21.01 6.08 -16.03
C ALA A 159 20.07 5.85 -14.82
N THR A 160 19.85 6.88 -14.00
CA THR A 160 18.88 6.84 -12.90
C THR A 160 17.46 6.55 -13.41
N LEU A 161 17.00 7.27 -14.45
CA LEU A 161 15.67 7.04 -15.03
C LEU A 161 15.54 5.62 -15.60
N PHE A 162 16.58 5.12 -16.28
CA PHE A 162 16.61 3.74 -16.76
C PHE A 162 16.51 2.72 -15.62
N ASN A 163 17.24 2.95 -14.52
CA ASN A 163 17.19 2.10 -13.33
C ASN A 163 15.82 2.14 -12.65
N ILE A 164 15.19 3.32 -12.56
CA ILE A 164 13.85 3.48 -11.99
C ILE A 164 12.82 2.64 -12.76
N VAL A 165 12.94 2.52 -14.09
CA VAL A 165 12.00 1.71 -14.87
C VAL A 165 12.38 0.22 -14.86
N GLY A 166 13.67 -0.09 -15.07
CA GLY A 166 14.10 -1.45 -15.40
C GLY A 166 14.72 -2.26 -14.25
N GLN A 167 15.30 -1.62 -13.24
CA GLN A 167 16.05 -2.35 -12.21
C GLN A 167 15.16 -2.77 -11.02
N PRO A 168 15.32 -4.00 -10.51
CA PRO A 168 14.64 -4.45 -9.31
C PRO A 168 15.20 -3.78 -8.06
N LEU A 169 14.37 -3.61 -7.03
CA LEU A 169 14.82 -3.09 -5.74
C LEU A 169 15.85 -4.03 -5.09
N ARG A 170 16.99 -3.48 -4.68
CA ARG A 170 18.04 -4.18 -3.93
C ARG A 170 18.33 -3.44 -2.63
N PHE A 171 18.55 -4.22 -1.57
CA PHE A 171 18.98 -3.71 -0.28
C PHE A 171 20.45 -4.13 -0.06
N PRO A 172 21.32 -3.23 0.40
CA PRO A 172 22.67 -3.60 0.80
C PRO A 172 22.66 -4.47 2.06
N ASP A 173 23.78 -5.15 2.31
CA ASP A 173 23.96 -5.98 3.51
C ASP A 173 24.19 -5.14 4.78
N SER A 174 24.67 -3.91 4.61
CA SER A 174 24.93 -2.94 5.69
C SER A 174 24.44 -1.53 5.30
N PRO A 175 23.88 -0.75 6.25
CA PRO A 175 23.55 -1.11 7.63
C PRO A 175 22.40 -2.14 7.72
N THR A 176 22.39 -2.93 8.79
CA THR A 176 21.28 -3.85 9.06
C THR A 176 20.04 -3.06 9.49
N VAL A 177 18.95 -3.26 8.76
CA VAL A 177 17.64 -2.66 9.05
C VAL A 177 16.62 -3.76 9.35
N SER A 178 15.57 -3.42 10.09
CA SER A 178 14.54 -4.39 10.46
C SER A 178 13.82 -4.98 9.25
N PHE A 179 13.36 -6.23 9.37
CA PHE A 179 12.56 -6.87 8.33
C PHE A 179 11.33 -6.04 7.97
N ALA A 180 10.63 -5.51 8.99
CA ALA A 180 9.44 -4.68 8.80
C ALA A 180 9.72 -3.39 8.00
N ALA A 181 10.91 -2.79 8.13
CA ALA A 181 11.30 -1.63 7.34
C ALA A 181 11.50 -2.01 5.86
N ARG A 182 12.23 -3.11 5.61
CA ARG A 182 12.46 -3.61 4.24
C ARG A 182 11.15 -4.02 3.58
N ASP A 183 10.25 -4.64 4.33
CA ASP A 183 8.93 -5.06 3.86
C ASP A 183 8.05 -3.87 3.46
N LEU A 184 8.01 -2.82 4.29
CA LEU A 184 7.33 -1.58 3.97
C LEU A 184 7.87 -0.96 2.67
N ILE A 185 9.19 -0.82 2.56
CA ILE A 185 9.84 -0.24 1.37
C ILE A 185 9.54 -1.09 0.12
N ARG A 186 9.55 -2.43 0.23
CA ARG A 186 9.18 -3.31 -0.89
C ARG A 186 7.74 -3.06 -1.35
N GLY A 187 6.81 -2.88 -0.42
CA GLY A 187 5.40 -2.57 -0.75
C GLY A 187 5.22 -1.20 -1.41
N LEU A 188 5.99 -0.20 -0.99
CA LEU A 188 5.94 1.16 -1.55
C LEU A 188 6.64 1.28 -2.91
N LEU A 189 7.74 0.54 -3.12
CA LEU A 189 8.54 0.59 -4.35
C LEU A 189 8.13 -0.47 -5.39
N VAL A 190 6.84 -0.77 -5.45
CA VAL A 190 6.23 -1.54 -6.54
C VAL A 190 6.07 -0.65 -7.77
N LYS A 191 6.62 -1.09 -8.91
CA LYS A 191 6.64 -0.30 -10.15
C LYS A 191 5.25 0.00 -10.67
N GLU A 192 4.36 -1.00 -10.60
CA GLU A 192 2.97 -0.88 -11.05
C GLU A 192 2.10 -0.22 -9.95
N PRO A 193 1.53 0.98 -10.19
CA PRO A 193 0.82 1.73 -9.15
C PRO A 193 -0.32 0.97 -8.50
N GLN A 194 -1.10 0.20 -9.26
CA GLN A 194 -2.28 -0.53 -8.73
C GLN A 194 -1.93 -1.68 -7.78
N HIS A 195 -0.67 -2.12 -7.78
CA HIS A 195 -0.15 -3.16 -6.88
C HIS A 195 0.69 -2.57 -5.74
N ARG A 196 0.88 -1.25 -5.73
CA ARG A 196 1.65 -0.53 -4.72
C ARG A 196 0.85 -0.46 -3.42
N LEU A 197 1.56 -0.63 -2.30
CA LEU A 197 0.98 -0.35 -0.98
C LEU A 197 0.46 1.09 -0.94
N ALA A 198 -0.66 1.31 -0.25
CA ALA A 198 -1.35 2.58 -0.14
C ALA A 198 -2.12 3.01 -1.40
N TYR A 199 -2.19 2.19 -2.45
CA TYR A 199 -2.96 2.54 -3.65
C TYR A 199 -4.47 2.68 -3.38
N ARG A 200 -5.06 1.82 -2.52
CA ARG A 200 -6.52 1.81 -2.33
C ARG A 200 -7.00 2.64 -1.15
N ARG A 201 -6.38 2.48 0.03
CA ARG A 201 -6.76 3.20 1.27
C ARG A 201 -5.70 4.20 1.72
N GLY A 202 -4.76 4.56 0.85
CA GLY A 202 -3.80 5.63 1.12
C GLY A 202 -2.99 5.41 2.39
N ALA A 203 -2.83 6.50 3.14
CA ALA A 203 -2.07 6.54 4.37
C ALA A 203 -2.50 5.50 5.42
N THR A 204 -3.77 5.06 5.40
CA THR A 204 -4.26 4.06 6.36
C THR A 204 -3.51 2.73 6.22
N GLU A 205 -3.24 2.28 5.00
CA GLU A 205 -2.51 1.01 4.79
C GLU A 205 -1.10 1.08 5.37
N ILE A 206 -0.44 2.22 5.19
CA ILE A 206 0.91 2.48 5.72
C ILE A 206 0.87 2.51 7.25
N LYS A 207 -0.07 3.26 7.84
CA LYS A 207 -0.20 3.36 9.31
C LYS A 207 -0.50 2.02 9.98
N GLN A 208 -1.20 1.12 9.29
CA GLN A 208 -1.52 -0.23 9.80
C GLN A 208 -0.36 -1.23 9.62
N HIS A 209 0.67 -0.90 8.83
CA HIS A 209 1.80 -1.76 8.55
C HIS A 209 2.60 -2.08 9.84
N PRO A 210 3.13 -3.31 10.01
CA PRO A 210 3.88 -3.72 11.21
C PRO A 210 5.04 -2.77 11.59
N PHE A 211 5.67 -2.12 10.60
CA PHE A 211 6.70 -1.10 10.83
C PHE A 211 6.25 0.03 11.76
N PHE A 212 4.98 0.46 11.66
CA PHE A 212 4.41 1.53 12.48
C PHE A 212 3.64 1.04 13.71
N ARG A 213 3.41 -0.27 13.86
CA ARG A 213 2.74 -0.86 15.04
C ARG A 213 3.62 -0.89 16.29
N THR A 214 4.92 -0.86 16.11
CA THR A 214 5.89 -0.87 17.21
C THR A 214 6.46 0.53 17.34
N SER A 215 6.65 1.03 18.57
CA SER A 215 7.09 2.42 18.89
C SER A 215 8.41 2.88 18.25
N ILE A 216 9.03 2.05 17.44
CA ILE A 216 10.28 2.23 16.70
C ILE A 216 10.08 3.03 15.40
N GLY A 217 8.96 2.86 14.67
CA GLY A 217 8.80 3.47 13.34
C GLY A 217 8.89 5.00 13.34
N LEU A 218 8.22 5.66 14.30
CA LEU A 218 8.26 7.13 14.46
C LEU A 218 9.53 7.62 15.17
N LEU A 219 10.05 6.83 16.12
CA LEU A 219 11.25 7.19 16.89
C LEU A 219 12.54 7.14 16.07
N PHE A 220 12.58 6.38 14.97
CA PHE A 220 13.74 6.32 14.08
C PHE A 220 13.77 7.45 13.05
N VAL A 221 12.60 7.87 12.54
CA VAL A 221 12.53 8.85 11.44
C VAL A 221 13.01 10.23 11.89
N VAL A 222 12.61 10.70 13.08
CA VAL A 222 12.94 12.05 13.57
C VAL A 222 14.44 12.23 13.86
N PRO A 223 15.14 11.32 14.58
CA PRO A 223 16.59 11.48 14.83
C PRO A 223 17.44 11.33 13.57
N VAL A 224 17.03 10.46 12.63
CA VAL A 224 17.74 10.29 11.35
C VAL A 224 17.63 11.55 10.50
N LEU A 225 16.44 12.16 10.44
CA LEU A 225 16.26 13.45 9.76
C LEU A 225 17.11 14.56 10.38
N ARG A 226 17.19 14.62 11.72
CA ARG A 226 18.06 15.59 12.41
C ARG A 226 19.55 15.42 12.06
N ARG A 227 20.03 14.18 11.91
CA ARG A 227 21.42 13.91 11.49
C ARG A 227 21.67 14.27 10.02
N SER A 228 20.70 14.06 9.14
CA SER A 228 20.84 14.37 7.71
C SER A 228 20.86 15.88 7.43
N LEU A 229 20.14 16.68 8.23
CA LEU A 229 20.09 18.15 8.07
C LEU A 229 21.28 18.88 8.73
N HIS A 230 22.04 18.20 9.59
CA HIS A 230 23.27 18.71 10.20
C HIS A 230 24.39 17.68 10.06
N PRO A 231 24.99 17.53 8.87
CA PRO A 231 26.22 16.77 8.73
C PRO A 231 27.33 17.51 9.50
N THR A 232 27.79 16.92 10.61
CA THR A 232 28.99 17.36 11.34
C THR A 232 30.23 17.28 10.47
#